data_AF-A0AAV6YF87-F1
#
_entry.id   AF-A0AAV6YF87-F1
#
_cell.length_a   1.000
_cell.length_b   1.000
_cell.length_c   1.000
_cell.angle_alpha   90.00
_cell.angle_beta   90.00
_cell.angle_gamma   90.00
#
_symmetry.space_group_name_H-M   'P 1'
#
loop_
_entity.id
_entity.type
_entity.pdbx_description
1 polymer ?
#
loop_
_entity_poly.entity_id
_entity_poly.type
_entity_poly.pdbx_seq_one_letter_code
_entity_poly.pdbx_strand_id
1 'polypeptide(L)'
;EFKSAFPDIPIGYSGHENGIAITVAAIALGAKVVERHVTLDKTWKGTDHQASLEPNELADLVRSIRLVEKSMGSSVKRLLPCEMPCLNKVTFYVLVFILEVCVMSL
;
A
#
# COMPACT_ATOMS: atom_id res chain seq x y z
N GLU A 1 11.31 14.45 -0.53
CA GLU A 1 11.88 15.62 -1.24
C GLU A 1 10.82 16.36 -2.05
N PHE A 2 10.23 15.78 -3.10
CA PHE A 2 9.22 16.46 -3.92
C PHE A 2 8.00 16.99 -3.16
N LYS A 3 7.47 16.21 -2.22
CA LYS A 3 6.34 16.63 -1.36
C LYS A 3 6.65 17.86 -0.50
N SER A 4 7.92 18.05 -0.12
CA SER A 4 8.37 19.21 0.66
C SER A 4 8.61 20.43 -0.23
N ALA A 5 9.10 20.21 -1.44
CA ALA A 5 9.35 21.27 -2.43
C ALA A 5 8.05 21.82 -3.05
N PHE A 6 7.03 20.97 -3.20
CA PHE A 6 5.77 21.31 -3.86
C PHE A 6 4.56 20.89 -2.99
N PRO A 7 4.28 21.59 -1.89
CA PRO A 7 3.26 21.17 -0.92
C PRO A 7 1.84 21.15 -1.49
N ASP A 8 1.53 22.02 -2.46
CA ASP A 8 0.20 22.18 -3.05
C ASP A 8 -0.02 21.32 -4.30
N ILE A 9 0.99 20.57 -4.74
CA ILE A 9 0.94 19.76 -5.97
C ILE A 9 0.83 18.29 -5.59
N PRO A 10 -0.15 17.54 -6.12
CA PRO A 10 -0.23 16.10 -5.91
C PRO A 10 0.97 15.41 -6.55
N ILE A 11 1.70 14.63 -5.75
CA ILE A 11 2.85 13.86 -6.21
C ILE A 11 2.40 12.45 -6.58
N GLY A 12 2.80 11.98 -7.77
CA GLY A 12 2.53 10.62 -8.25
C GLY A 12 3.77 9.73 -8.33
N TYR A 13 3.56 8.48 -8.72
CA TYR A 13 4.61 7.49 -9.00
C TYR A 13 4.35 6.83 -10.35
N SER A 14 5.34 6.85 -11.24
CA SER A 14 5.34 6.04 -12.47
C SER A 14 6.41 4.97 -12.33
N GLY A 15 5.99 3.71 -12.49
CA GLY A 15 6.80 2.54 -12.19
C GLY A 15 7.04 1.66 -13.41
N HIS A 16 8.23 1.11 -13.52
CA HIS A 16 8.63 0.10 -14.52
C HIS A 16 9.17 -1.17 -13.86
N GLU A 17 8.87 -1.37 -12.57
CA GLU A 17 9.29 -2.55 -11.83
C GLU A 17 8.51 -3.81 -12.24
N ASN A 18 8.98 -4.98 -11.81
CA ASN A 18 8.20 -6.21 -11.90
C ASN A 18 7.24 -6.34 -10.71
N GLY A 19 6.00 -6.73 -10.99
CA GLY A 19 4.96 -6.86 -9.98
C GLY A 19 4.42 -5.52 -9.48
N ILE A 20 3.82 -5.55 -8.28
CA ILE A 20 3.01 -4.43 -7.76
C ILE A 20 3.53 -3.85 -6.44
N ALA A 21 4.50 -4.50 -5.78
CA ALA A 21 4.88 -4.18 -4.41
C ALA A 21 5.44 -2.75 -4.25
N ILE A 22 6.28 -2.32 -5.20
CA ILE A 22 6.89 -0.98 -5.15
C ILE A 22 5.84 0.11 -5.40
N THR A 23 4.97 -0.09 -6.39
CA THR A 23 3.82 0.78 -6.62
C THR A 23 2.93 0.92 -5.37
N VAL A 24 2.62 -0.19 -4.68
CA VAL A 24 1.83 -0.17 -3.44
C VAL A 24 2.56 0.58 -2.33
N ALA A 25 3.88 0.38 -2.19
CA ALA A 25 4.69 1.12 -1.24
C ALA A 25 4.69 2.63 -1.53
N ALA A 26 4.70 3.04 -2.81
CA ALA A 26 4.62 4.44 -3.19
C ALA A 26 3.29 5.09 -2.73
N ILE A 27 2.17 4.39 -2.87
CA ILE A 27 0.87 4.82 -2.31
C ILE A 27 0.95 4.95 -0.78
N ALA A 28 1.53 3.96 -0.09
CA ALA A 28 1.69 4.01 1.37
C ALA A 28 2.54 5.20 1.85
N LEU A 29 3.52 5.63 1.03
CA LEU A 29 4.34 6.82 1.28
C LEU A 29 3.62 8.14 0.91
N GLY A 30 2.43 8.06 0.32
CA GLY A 30 1.55 9.18 0.05
C GLY A 30 1.51 9.64 -1.41
N ALA A 31 1.95 8.82 -2.36
CA ALA A 31 1.67 9.06 -3.78
C ALA A 31 0.15 9.11 -4.02
N LYS A 32 -0.29 10.04 -4.88
CA LYS A 32 -1.70 10.30 -5.19
C LYS A 32 -2.12 9.81 -6.57
N VAL A 33 -1.15 9.60 -7.45
CA VAL A 33 -1.34 9.11 -8.82
C VAL A 33 -0.35 7.99 -9.05
N VAL A 34 -0.78 6.94 -9.74
CA VAL A 34 0.06 5.81 -10.13
C VAL A 34 -0.06 5.57 -11.62
N GLU A 35 1.07 5.34 -12.27
CA GLU A 35 1.16 4.96 -13.67
C GLU A 35 1.96 3.66 -13.83
N ARG A 36 1.42 2.74 -14.61
CA ARG A 36 2.02 1.43 -14.91
C ARG A 36 1.69 1.03 -16.33
N HIS A 37 2.65 0.37 -16.99
CA HIS A 37 2.40 -0.25 -18.29
C HIS A 37 1.53 -1.50 -18.11
N VAL A 38 0.64 -1.73 -19.07
CA VAL A 38 -0.27 -2.88 -19.09
C VAL A 38 -0.10 -3.61 -20.41
N THR A 39 -0.11 -4.93 -20.36
CA THR A 39 -0.06 -5.78 -21.54
C THR A 39 -1.07 -6.92 -21.43
N LEU A 40 -1.42 -7.53 -22.55
CA LEU A 40 -2.25 -8.73 -22.58
C LEU A 40 -1.43 -10.01 -22.42
N ASP A 41 -0.13 -9.94 -22.76
CA ASP A 41 0.78 -11.07 -22.77
C ASP A 41 2.22 -10.56 -22.67
N LYS A 42 2.91 -10.94 -21.60
CA LYS A 42 4.32 -10.54 -21.35
C LYS A 42 5.33 -11.22 -22.27
N THR A 43 4.93 -12.28 -22.97
CA THR A 43 5.81 -13.04 -23.88
C THR A 43 5.97 -12.37 -25.24
N TRP A 44 5.16 -11.34 -25.53
CA TRP A 44 5.24 -10.61 -26.78
C TRP A 44 6.59 -9.89 -26.96
N LYS A 45 6.95 -9.67 -28.23
CA LYS A 45 8.21 -9.05 -28.58
C LYS A 45 8.24 -7.60 -28.11
N GLY A 46 9.19 -7.30 -27.23
CA GLY A 46 9.46 -5.95 -26.75
C GLY A 46 9.77 -5.97 -25.26
N THR A 47 10.75 -5.19 -24.84
CA THR A 47 11.17 -5.13 -23.44
C THR A 47 10.06 -4.63 -22.52
N ASP A 48 9.19 -3.76 -23.04
CA ASP A 48 8.12 -3.15 -22.26
C ASP A 48 7.03 -4.14 -21.89
N HIS A 49 6.80 -5.18 -22.72
CA HIS A 49 5.86 -6.25 -22.42
C HIS A 49 6.27 -7.03 -21.16
N GLN A 50 7.56 -7.32 -21.00
CA GLN A 50 8.06 -8.08 -19.86
C GLN A 50 7.91 -7.32 -18.52
N ALA A 51 8.06 -6.00 -18.55
CA ALA A 51 7.94 -5.14 -17.36
C ALA A 51 6.49 -4.65 -17.08
N SER A 52 5.56 -4.93 -18.00
CA SER A 52 4.14 -4.54 -17.88
C SER A 52 3.37 -5.44 -16.92
N LEU A 53 2.20 -4.96 -16.51
CA LEU A 53 1.20 -5.73 -15.78
C LEU A 53 0.23 -6.41 -16.74
N GLU A 54 -0.13 -7.65 -16.47
CA GLU A 54 -1.25 -8.32 -17.11
C GLU A 54 -2.58 -7.93 -16.43
N PRO A 55 -3.76 -8.18 -17.05
CA PRO A 55 -5.03 -7.71 -16.52
C PRO A 55 -5.35 -8.20 -15.09
N ASN A 56 -4.93 -9.42 -14.74
CA ASN A 56 -5.04 -9.97 -13.40
C ASN A 56 -4.16 -9.21 -12.40
N GLU A 57 -2.90 -8.93 -12.76
CA GLU A 57 -1.97 -8.20 -11.90
C GLU A 57 -2.38 -6.73 -11.73
N LEU A 58 -2.98 -6.12 -12.76
CA LEU A 58 -3.59 -4.79 -12.65
C LEU A 58 -4.77 -4.81 -11.67
N ALA A 59 -5.61 -5.84 -11.72
CA ALA A 59 -6.71 -6.01 -10.77
C ALA A 59 -6.19 -6.22 -9.34
N ASP A 60 -5.11 -6.99 -9.18
CA ASP A 60 -4.40 -7.15 -7.90
C ASP A 60 -3.85 -5.81 -7.40
N LEU A 61 -3.20 -5.04 -8.27
CA LEU A 61 -2.69 -3.71 -7.92
C LEU A 61 -3.81 -2.82 -7.37
N VAL A 62 -4.93 -2.71 -8.09
CA VAL A 62 -6.06 -1.88 -7.65
C VAL A 62 -6.62 -2.37 -6.32
N ARG A 63 -6.79 -3.69 -6.14
CA ARG A 63 -7.23 -4.26 -4.86
C ARG A 63 -6.27 -3.93 -3.72
N SER A 64 -4.97 -4.13 -3.92
CA SER A 64 -3.94 -3.88 -2.93
C SER A 64 -3.87 -2.40 -2.54
N ILE A 65 -3.99 -1.49 -3.51
CA ILE A 65 -4.04 -0.04 -3.24
C ILE A 65 -5.24 0.28 -2.33
N ARG A 66 -6.44 -0.19 -2.67
CA ARG A 66 -7.65 0.08 -1.87
C ARG A 66 -7.57 -0.54 -0.48
N LEU A 67 -6.96 -1.73 -0.36
CA LEU A 67 -6.74 -2.35 0.93
C LEU A 67 -5.78 -1.53 1.79
N VAL A 68 -4.66 -1.07 1.23
CA VAL A 68 -3.66 -0.25 1.94
C VAL A 68 -4.25 1.10 2.36
N GLU A 69 -4.96 1.79 1.47
CA GLU A 69 -5.65 3.05 1.80
C GLU A 69 -6.60 2.89 2.99
N LYS A 70 -7.35 1.77 3.02
CA LYS A 70 -8.24 1.41 4.12
C LYS A 70 -7.47 1.11 5.42
N SER A 71 -6.34 0.42 5.30
CA SER A 71 -5.52 -0.01 6.43
C SER A 71 -4.65 1.09 7.04
N MET A 72 -4.31 2.16 6.31
CA MET A 72 -3.45 3.24 6.81
C MET A 72 -4.04 4.02 8.00
N GLY A 73 -5.37 3.97 8.20
CA GLY A 73 -6.01 4.37 9.46
C GLY A 73 -5.60 5.77 9.98
N SER A 74 -5.38 5.86 11.29
CA SER A 74 -5.00 7.10 11.98
C SER A 74 -3.56 6.99 12.50
N SER A 75 -2.80 8.09 12.43
CA SER A 75 -1.45 8.15 13.03
C SER A 75 -1.47 8.23 14.56
N VAL A 76 -2.65 8.38 15.18
CA VAL A 76 -2.80 8.50 16.63
C VAL A 76 -3.07 7.14 17.22
N LYS A 77 -2.09 6.58 17.93
CA LYS A 77 -2.23 5.32 18.67
C LYS A 77 -3.34 5.44 19.71
N ARG A 78 -4.34 4.57 19.63
CA ARG A 78 -5.43 4.48 20.62
C ARG A 78 -5.79 3.02 20.84
N LEU A 79 -6.13 2.68 22.08
CA LEU A 79 -6.73 1.39 22.38
C LEU A 79 -8.08 1.29 21.68
N LEU A 80 -8.23 0.28 20.84
CA LEU A 80 -9.51 -0.03 20.21
C LEU A 80 -10.39 -0.79 21.22
N PRO A 81 -11.73 -0.61 21.18
CA PRO A 81 -12.64 -1.34 22.07
C PRO A 81 -12.48 -2.88 21.99
N CYS A 82 -12.16 -3.40 20.81
CA CYS A 82 -11.91 -4.83 20.58
C CYS A 82 -10.60 -5.33 21.21
N GLU A 83 -9.63 -4.44 21.50
CA GLU A 83 -8.36 -4.79 22.12
C GLU A 83 -8.44 -4.81 23.65
N MET A 84 -9.44 -4.16 24.24
CA MET A 84 -9.63 -4.05 25.69
C MET A 84 -9.68 -5.41 26.42
N PRO A 85 -10.37 -6.45 25.93
CA PRO A 85 -10.37 -7.77 26.57
C PRO A 85 -9.03 -8.50 26.47
N CYS A 86 -8.25 -8.23 25.41
CA CYS A 86 -6.92 -8.81 25.21
C CYS A 86 -5.91 -8.19 26.16
N LEU A 87 -5.94 -6.87 26.34
CA LEU A 87 -5.04 -6.15 27.26
C LEU A 87 -5.07 -6.73 28.67
N ASN A 88 -6.24 -7.10 29.18
CA ASN A 88 -6.41 -7.68 30.52
C ASN A 88 -5.82 -9.08 30.67
N LYS A 89 -5.50 -9.77 29.57
CA LYS A 89 -4.90 -11.12 29.56
C LYS A 89 -3.38 -11.10 29.42
N VAL A 90 -2.81 -10.03 28.85
CA VAL A 90 -1.36 -9.90 28.59
C VAL A 90 -0.74 -8.91 29.58
N THR A 91 -0.76 -9.26 30.86
CA THR A 91 -0.24 -8.39 31.93
C THR A 91 1.29 -8.45 31.97
N PHE A 92 1.94 -7.31 31.69
CA PHE A 92 3.38 -6.99 31.81
C PHE A 92 4.35 -7.79 30.92
N TYR A 93 5.28 -7.08 30.26
CA TYR A 93 6.48 -7.55 29.52
C TYR A 93 6.47 -7.75 28.01
N VAL A 94 5.33 -7.83 27.32
CA VAL A 94 5.36 -7.81 25.85
C VAL A 94 4.73 -6.53 25.32
N LEU A 95 5.56 -5.50 25.18
CA LEU A 95 5.27 -4.32 24.36
C LEU A 95 5.26 -4.78 22.90
N VAL A 96 4.14 -5.37 22.47
CA VAL A 96 3.95 -5.67 21.05
C VAL A 96 3.76 -4.32 20.34
N PHE A 97 4.84 -3.84 19.71
CA PHE A 97 4.78 -2.75 18.74
C PHE A 97 4.09 -3.25 17.47
N ILE A 98 2.77 -3.41 17.51
CA ILE A 98 1.98 -3.43 16.28
C ILE A 98 1.98 -1.99 15.77
N LEU A 99 2.84 -1.71 14.78
CA LEU A 99 2.58 -0.62 13.84
C LEU A 99 1.16 -0.86 13.32
N GLU A 100 0.22 0.04 13.65
CA GLU A 100 -1.18 -0.07 13.24
C GLU A 100 -1.27 -0.08 11.71
N VAL A 101 -1.20 -1.26 11.12
CA VAL A 101 -2.03 -1.59 9.96
C VAL A 101 -3.39 -1.81 10.60
N CYS A 102 -4.34 -0.89 10.38
CA CYS A 102 -5.69 -1.01 10.89
C CYS A 102 -6.25 -2.34 10.36
N VAL A 103 -6.22 -3.38 11.19
CA VAL A 103 -6.93 -4.64 10.94
C VAL A 103 -8.38 -4.29 11.20
N MET A 104 -9.00 -3.60 10.24
CA MET A 104 -10.45 -3.46 10.22
C MET A 104 -11.02 -4.87 10.26
N SER A 105 -11.84 -5.12 11.28
CA SER A 105 -12.66 -6.31 11.40
C SER A 105 -13.29 -6.63 10.04
N LEU A 106 -12.78 -7.68 9.41
CA LEU A 106 -13.47 -8.41 8.35
C LEU A 106 -14.59 -9.23 8.99
#